data_AF-A0A920IQN7-F1
#
_entry.id   AF-A0A920IQN7-F1
#
_cell.length_a   1.000
_cell.length_b   1.000
_cell.length_c   1.000
_cell.angle_alpha   90.00
_cell.angle_beta   90.00
_cell.angle_gamma   90.00
#
_symmetry.space_group_name_H-M   'P 1'
#
loop_
_entity.id
_entity.type
_entity.pdbx_description
1 polymer ?
#
loop_
_entity_poly.entity_id
_entity_poly.type
_entity_poly.pdbx_seq_one_letter_code
_entity_poly.pdbx_strand_id
1 'polypeptide(L)' 'MNHHAISCKGDQVIVTGYDLGMNTFGGFGEVIHVPTEWVVNLPNNLSLEDSMMLGTAGLTAAACIDSILMNDNF' A
#
# COMPACT_ATOMS: atom_id res chain seq x y z
N MET A 1 -13.43 -4.94 -11.75
CA MET A 1 -13.59 -6.00 -10.73
C MET A 1 -12.32 -6.84 -10.70
N ASN A 2 -11.28 -6.39 -9.99
CA ASN A 2 -10.06 -7.18 -9.78
C ASN A 2 -9.79 -7.19 -8.27
N HIS A 3 -10.50 -8.05 -7.54
CA HIS A 3 -10.16 -8.35 -6.16
C HIS A 3 -8.87 -9.18 -6.20
N HIS A 4 -7.72 -8.54 -6.01
CA HIS A 4 -6.50 -9.26 -5.62
C HIS A 4 -6.71 -9.76 -4.20
N ALA A 5 -7.43 -10.87 -4.06
CA ALA A 5 -7.62 -11.52 -2.79
C ALA A 5 -6.24 -11.91 -2.25
N ILE A 6 -5.93 -11.46 -1.03
CA ILE A 6 -4.89 -12.07 -0.19
C ILE A 6 -5.28 -13.54 -0.09
N SER A 7 -4.54 -14.45 -0.72
CA SER A 7 -5.05 -15.78 -1.00
C SER A 7 -4.67 -16.78 0.09
N CYS A 8 -3.64 -16.50 0.88
CA CYS A 8 -3.16 -17.46 1.88
C CYS A 8 -2.31 -16.87 3.01
N LYS A 9 -2.27 -17.60 4.13
CA LYS A 9 -1.31 -17.37 5.21
C LYS A 9 0.12 -17.45 4.65
N GLY A 10 0.92 -16.42 4.89
CA GLY A 10 2.31 -16.36 4.46
C GLY A 10 2.55 -15.41 3.28
N ASP A 11 1.49 -14.88 2.66
CA ASP A 11 1.62 -13.87 1.61
C ASP A 11 2.26 -12.59 2.17
N GLN A 12 3.23 -12.05 1.44
CA GLN A 12 3.80 -10.74 1.74
C GLN A 12 2.89 -9.66 1.19
N VAL A 13 2.50 -8.74 2.07
CA VAL A 13 1.48 -7.73 1.79
C VAL A 13 1.86 -6.38 2.37
N ILE A 14 1.23 -5.34 1.85
CA ILE A 14 1.43 -3.96 2.25
C ILE A 14 0.07 -3.31 2.55
N VAL A 15 0.09 -2.34 3.46
CA VAL A 15 -1.08 -1.52 3.81
C VAL A 15 -0.62 -0.07 3.94
N THR A 16 -1.30 0.85 3.27
CA THR A 16 -1.00 2.29 3.30
C THR A 16 -2.30 3.10 3.24
N GLY A 17 -2.41 4.14 4.05
CA GLY A 17 -3.59 5.00 4.10
C GLY A 17 -4.77 4.40 4.89
N TYR A 18 -5.98 4.55 4.35
CA TYR A 18 -7.24 4.26 5.03
C TYR A 18 -7.33 4.94 6.39
N ASP A 19 -7.71 4.21 7.44
CA ASP A 19 -7.73 4.68 8.83
C ASP A 19 -6.56 4.10 9.67
N LEU A 20 -5.58 3.46 9.01
CA LEU A 20 -4.42 2.85 9.63
C LEU A 20 -3.53 3.90 10.31
N GLY A 21 -3.28 3.74 11.61
CA GLY A 21 -2.48 4.68 12.39
C GLY A 21 -3.19 6.00 12.70
N MET A 22 -4.47 6.13 12.34
CA MET A 22 -5.35 7.22 12.76
C MET A 22 -6.29 6.72 13.86
N ASN A 23 -7.53 6.33 13.54
CA ASN A 23 -8.46 5.79 14.52
C ASN A 23 -8.33 4.26 14.67
N THR A 24 -7.62 3.59 13.76
CA THR A 24 -7.26 2.17 13.83
C THR A 24 -5.78 2.02 14.18
N PHE A 25 -5.42 1.00 14.98
CA PHE A 25 -4.02 0.75 15.37
C PHE A 25 -3.10 0.63 14.15
N GLY A 26 -1.98 1.36 14.17
CA GLY A 26 -1.02 1.44 13.07
C GLY A 26 0.17 0.47 13.17
N GLY A 27 1.01 0.45 12.14
CA GLY A 27 2.11 -0.50 11.96
C GLY A 27 3.33 -0.35 12.89
N PHE A 28 3.23 0.37 14.00
CA PHE A 28 4.30 0.41 15.03
C PHE A 28 4.15 -0.69 16.10
N GLY A 29 3.18 -1.59 15.95
CA GLY A 29 3.14 -2.87 16.67
C GLY A 29 3.76 -4.00 15.85
N GLU A 30 4.35 -4.99 16.52
CA GLU A 30 4.88 -6.21 15.86
C GLU A 30 3.79 -6.99 15.11
N VAL A 31 2.53 -6.88 15.57
CA VAL A 31 1.36 -7.49 14.96
C VAL A 31 0.20 -6.49 14.99
N ILE A 32 -0.50 -6.37 13.87
CA ILE A 32 -1.71 -5.56 13.73
C ILE A 32 -2.81 -6.35 13.03
N HIS A 33 -4.07 -5.98 13.29
CA HIS A 33 -5.23 -6.50 12.58
C HIS A 33 -5.86 -5.37 11.76
N VAL A 34 -6.12 -5.64 10.48
CA VAL A 34 -6.70 -4.68 9.55
C VAL A 34 -7.80 -5.35 8.72
N PRO A 35 -8.78 -4.59 8.21
CA PRO A 35 -9.73 -5.08 7.23
C PRO A 35 -9.03 -5.62 5.97
N THR A 36 -9.52 -6.74 5.44
CA THR A 36 -8.92 -7.43 4.28
C THR A 36 -8.87 -6.53 3.04
N GLU A 37 -9.85 -5.65 2.88
CA GLU A 37 -9.96 -4.71 1.77
C GLU A 37 -8.85 -3.64 1.73
N TRP A 38 -8.14 -3.41 2.83
CA TRP A 38 -7.04 -2.44 2.87
C TRP A 38 -5.73 -3.01 2.34
N VAL A 39 -5.65 -4.33 2.25
CA VAL A 39 -4.41 -5.03 1.99
C VAL A 39 -4.17 -5.14 0.49
N VAL A 40 -2.93 -4.88 0.10
CA VAL A 40 -2.46 -5.04 -1.27
C VAL A 40 -1.28 -6.01 -1.26
N ASN A 41 -1.22 -6.89 -2.28
CA ASN A 41 -0.08 -7.79 -2.44
C ASN A 41 1.21 -6.99 -2.69
N LEU A 42 2.31 -7.42 -2.06
CA LEU A 42 3.61 -6.83 -2.33
C LEU A 42 3.98 -7.05 -3.81
N PRO A 43 4.34 -5.99 -4.57
CA PRO A 43 4.83 -6.14 -5.93
C PRO A 43 6.08 -7.01 -5.99
N ASN A 44 6.15 -7.91 -6.98
CA ASN A 44 7.23 -8.90 -7.11
C ASN A 44 8.66 -8.31 -7.20
N ASN A 45 8.77 -7.02 -7.53
CA ASN A 45 10.03 -6.30 -7.70
C ASN A 45 10.43 -5.44 -6.50
N LEU A 46 9.73 -5.54 -5.36
CA LEU A 46 10.03 -4.80 -4.14
C LEU A 46 10.25 -5.75 -2.98
N SER A 47 11.24 -5.47 -2.15
CA SER A 47 11.30 -6.05 -0.81
C SER A 47 10.32 -5.33 0.13
N LEU A 48 10.02 -5.95 1.28
CA LEU A 48 9.21 -5.31 2.33
C LEU A 48 9.85 -4.00 2.80
N GLU A 49 11.17 -3.96 2.92
CA GLU A 49 11.93 -2.76 3.30
C GLU A 49 11.82 -1.67 2.24
N ASP A 50 12.07 -2.00 0.97
CA ASP A 50 11.95 -1.04 -0.15
C ASP A 50 10.54 -0.46 -0.24
N SER A 51 9.53 -1.30 -0.06
CA SER A 51 8.14 -0.85 -0.09
C SER A 51 7.85 0.17 1.02
N MET A 52 8.41 -0.01 2.22
CA MET A 52 8.17 0.91 3.34
C MET A 52 9.10 2.13 3.31
N MET A 53 10.28 2.04 2.68
CA MET A 53 11.11 3.21 2.37
C MET A 53 10.38 4.19 1.45
N LEU A 54 9.62 3.68 0.47
CA LEU A 54 8.70 4.49 -0.32
C LEU A 54 7.50 4.93 0.53
N GLY A 55 6.78 3.96 1.09
CA GLY A 55 5.63 4.17 1.97
C GLY A 55 4.55 5.06 1.35
N THR A 56 3.73 5.67 2.23
CA THR A 56 2.66 6.59 1.82
C THR A 56 3.21 7.81 1.06
N ALA A 57 4.41 8.29 1.42
CA ALA A 57 5.03 9.45 0.77
C ALA A 57 5.38 9.17 -0.69
N GLY A 58 6.01 8.02 -0.96
CA GLY A 58 6.35 7.57 -2.31
C GLY A 58 5.12 7.30 -3.16
N LEU A 59 4.09 6.66 -2.58
CA LEU A 59 2.80 6.47 -3.27
C LEU A 59 2.17 7.81 -3.66
N THR A 60 2.18 8.79 -2.74
CA THR A 60 1.64 10.13 -3.00
C THR A 60 2.44 10.84 -4.09
N ALA A 61 3.77 10.77 -4.06
CA ALA A 61 4.62 11.36 -5.09
C ALA A 61 4.35 10.74 -6.47
N ALA A 62 4.20 9.41 -6.53
CA ALA A 62 3.85 8.71 -7.77
C ALA A 62 2.49 9.15 -8.31
N ALA A 63 1.47 9.27 -7.45
CA ALA A 63 0.14 9.73 -7.84
C ALA A 63 0.16 11.18 -8.40
N CYS A 64 1.00 12.07 -7.83
CA CYS A 64 1.19 13.41 -8.37
C CYS A 64 1.80 13.38 -9.78
N ILE A 65 2.84 12.57 -10.00
CA ILE A 65 3.49 12.43 -11.32
C ILE A 65 2.51 11.84 -12.33
N ASP A 66 1.78 10.78 -11.95
CA ASP A 66 0.77 10.15 -12.80
C ASP A 66 -0.32 11.15 -13.20
N SER A 67 -0.79 11.96 -12.26
CA SER A 67 -1.78 13.02 -12.52
C SER A 67 -1.26 14.06 -13.51
N ILE A 68 0.04 14.40 -13.47
CA ILE A 68 0.66 15.33 -14.42
C ILE A 68 0.71 14.68 -15.82
N LEU A 69 1.25 13.47 -15.91
CA LEU A 69 1.41 12.74 -17.18
C LEU A 69 0.06 12.45 -17.87
N MET A 70 -1.00 12.17 -17.11
CA MET A 70 -2.34 11.94 -17.65
C MET A 70 -3.05 13.22 -18.09
N ASN A 71 -2.71 14.37 -17.50
CA ASN A 71 -3.30 15.66 -17.85
C ASN A 71 -2.58 16.37 -19.01
N ASP A 72 -1.35 15.99 -19.31
CA ASP A 72 -0.59 16.47 -20.46
C ASP A 72 -1.12 15.85 -21.77
N ASN A 73 -2.22 16.42 -22.28
CA ASN A 73 -2.70 16.25 -23.66
C ASN A 73 -1.97 17.25 -24.58
N PHE A 74 -0.68 17.04 -24.85
CA PHE A 74 0.03 17.75 -25.92
C PHE A 74 0.04 16.94 -27.22
#